data_AF-A0A821G8S2-F1
#
_entry.id   AF-A0A821G8S2-F1
#
_cell.length_a   1.000
_cell.length_b   1.000
_cell.length_c   1.000
_cell.angle_alpha   90.00
_cell.angle_beta   90.00
_cell.angle_gamma   90.00
#
_symmetry.space_group_name_H-M   'P 1'
#
loop_
_entity.id
_entity.type
_entity.pdbx_description
1 polymer ?
#
loop_
_entity_poly.entity_id
_entity_poly.type
_entity_poly.pdbx_seq_one_letter_code
_entity_poly.pdbx_strand_id
1 'polypeptide(L)'
;MGKSALQLAIENEHFEVVKVILDKIPYEKFRDALLLAIYLGHTNIADFIMNHPTYRTHSGGFLDPTHPQAYDDSQFSSDITPLILAAQYNRLQIVHQLLSKGEPQVRLSAYKGLSSEVYIALTYPDPILQAFELSHELRTLAKVEHYFREDYEKLANQLSIFVTRLLDNIRGHEELEILLNKTGRSNEEKYENLARFDLAILYQEKAFVSHSNCQQKLMEKWYENLSAIKNAHLTKRLLFYLAFVICLPFLLLAYYFFPKSKIGSLVCII
;
A
#
# COMPACT_ATOMS: atom_id res chain seq x y z
N MET A 1 -44.85 -7.03 -11.90
CA MET A 1 -44.90 -7.63 -10.55
C MET A 1 -44.30 -9.03 -10.63
N GLY A 2 -42.96 -9.14 -10.65
CA GLY A 2 -42.24 -10.41 -10.87
C GLY A 2 -41.20 -10.70 -9.79
N LYS A 3 -41.42 -10.22 -8.57
CA LYS A 3 -40.45 -10.42 -7.47
C LYS A 3 -40.43 -11.88 -7.07
N SER A 4 -39.24 -12.48 -7.06
CA SER A 4 -39.10 -13.87 -6.61
C SER A 4 -39.37 -13.99 -5.11
N ALA A 5 -39.77 -15.17 -4.65
CA ALA A 5 -39.99 -15.43 -3.22
C ALA A 5 -38.74 -15.11 -2.37
N LEU A 6 -37.54 -15.30 -2.93
CA LEU A 6 -36.28 -14.92 -2.29
C LEU A 6 -36.14 -13.39 -2.16
N GLN A 7 -36.42 -12.64 -3.22
CA GLN A 7 -36.35 -11.17 -3.19
C GLN A 7 -37.31 -10.60 -2.15
N LEU A 8 -38.54 -11.13 -2.08
CA LEU A 8 -39.53 -10.68 -1.12
C LEU A 8 -39.13 -11.01 0.33
N ALA A 9 -38.51 -12.17 0.56
CA ALA A 9 -38.00 -12.55 1.87
C ALA A 9 -36.83 -11.66 2.32
N ILE A 10 -35.94 -11.28 1.40
CA ILE A 10 -34.82 -10.37 1.66
C ILE A 10 -35.34 -8.95 1.91
N GLU A 11 -36.29 -8.46 1.11
CA GLU A 11 -36.91 -7.12 1.27
C GLU A 11 -37.57 -6.94 2.64
N ASN A 12 -38.18 -7.99 3.18
CA ASN A 12 -38.83 -7.96 4.49
C ASN A 12 -37.91 -8.40 5.65
N GLU A 13 -36.61 -8.64 5.40
CA GLU A 13 -35.63 -9.07 6.40
C GLU A 13 -36.00 -10.40 7.11
N HIS A 14 -36.72 -11.30 6.44
CA HIS A 14 -37.13 -12.59 7.01
C HIS A 14 -35.99 -13.61 6.96
N PHE A 15 -35.01 -13.47 7.88
CA PHE A 15 -33.78 -14.27 7.91
C PHE A 15 -33.99 -15.79 7.80
N GLU A 16 -34.89 -16.36 8.60
CA GLU A 16 -35.16 -17.81 8.59
C GLU A 16 -35.76 -18.30 7.27
N VAL A 17 -36.60 -17.48 6.65
CA VAL A 17 -37.19 -17.79 5.34
C VAL A 17 -36.10 -17.73 4.27
N VAL A 18 -35.22 -16.73 4.32
CA VAL A 18 -34.07 -16.62 3.40
C VAL A 18 -33.15 -17.84 3.54
N LYS A 19 -32.87 -18.30 4.76
CA LYS A 19 -32.05 -19.50 5.02
C LYS A 19 -32.61 -20.76 4.36
N VAL A 20 -33.90 -21.05 4.59
CA VAL A 20 -34.56 -22.24 4.01
C VAL A 20 -34.67 -22.15 2.49
N ILE A 21 -34.86 -20.95 1.95
CA ILE A 21 -34.97 -20.73 0.51
C ILE A 21 -33.60 -20.90 -0.17
N LEU A 22 -32.51 -20.39 0.42
CA LEU A 22 -31.16 -20.49 -0.14
C LEU A 22 -30.68 -21.94 -0.29
N ASP A 23 -31.08 -22.84 0.62
CA ASP A 23 -30.76 -24.27 0.54
C ASP A 23 -31.34 -24.96 -0.72
N LYS A 24 -32.36 -24.36 -1.35
CA LYS A 24 -33.13 -24.95 -2.46
C LYS A 24 -32.93 -24.25 -3.81
N ILE A 25 -32.12 -23.21 -3.87
CA ILE A 25 -31.99 -22.33 -5.04
C ILE A 25 -30.66 -22.55 -5.77
N PRO A 26 -30.62 -22.44 -7.12
CA PRO A 26 -29.37 -22.51 -7.88
C PRO A 26 -28.43 -21.33 -7.57
N TYR A 27 -27.12 -21.57 -7.69
CA TYR A 27 -26.06 -20.58 -7.44
C TYR A 27 -26.26 -19.26 -8.19
N GLU A 28 -26.84 -19.31 -9.38
CA GLU A 28 -27.11 -18.16 -10.25
C GLU A 28 -27.86 -17.03 -9.55
N LYS A 29 -28.75 -17.35 -8.60
CA LYS A 29 -29.53 -16.35 -7.85
C LYS A 29 -28.84 -15.82 -6.60
N PHE A 30 -27.69 -16.40 -6.20
CA PHE A 30 -26.95 -15.95 -5.02
C PHE A 30 -26.33 -14.57 -5.24
N ARG A 31 -25.86 -14.27 -6.46
CA ARG A 31 -25.35 -12.94 -6.82
C ARG A 31 -26.39 -11.86 -6.55
N ASP A 32 -27.55 -12.00 -7.15
CA ASP A 32 -28.61 -10.98 -7.06
C ASP A 32 -29.19 -10.88 -5.65
N ALA A 33 -29.27 -12.00 -4.94
CA ALA A 33 -29.65 -12.02 -3.53
C ALA A 33 -28.65 -11.27 -2.64
N LEU A 34 -27.34 -11.46 -2.87
CA LEU A 34 -26.29 -10.76 -2.14
C LEU A 34 -26.31 -9.26 -2.45
N LEU A 35 -26.42 -8.88 -3.73
CA LEU A 35 -26.51 -7.47 -4.13
C LEU A 35 -27.75 -6.80 -3.52
N LEU A 36 -28.90 -7.48 -3.50
CA LEU A 36 -30.11 -6.96 -2.89
C LEU A 36 -29.97 -6.80 -1.37
N ALA A 37 -29.36 -7.77 -0.68
CA ALA A 37 -29.11 -7.67 0.76
C ALA A 37 -28.17 -6.50 1.09
N ILE A 38 -27.15 -6.25 0.26
CA ILE A 38 -26.22 -5.12 0.41
C ILE A 38 -26.93 -3.79 0.17
N TYR A 39 -27.73 -3.70 -0.90
CA TYR A 39 -28.53 -2.52 -1.24
C TYR A 39 -29.45 -2.12 -0.08
N LEU A 40 -30.16 -3.10 0.50
CA LEU A 40 -31.05 -2.88 1.65
C LEU A 40 -30.31 -2.68 2.97
N GLY A 41 -29.04 -3.11 3.06
CA GLY A 41 -28.20 -2.98 4.24
C GLY A 41 -28.38 -4.10 5.27
N HIS A 42 -28.93 -5.25 4.87
CA HIS A 42 -29.16 -6.40 5.74
C HIS A 42 -27.86 -7.19 5.94
N THR A 43 -27.06 -6.77 6.93
CA THR A 43 -25.72 -7.33 7.22
C THR A 43 -25.78 -8.81 7.57
N ASN A 44 -26.75 -9.23 8.38
CA ASN A 44 -26.92 -10.62 8.81
C ASN A 44 -27.24 -11.55 7.64
N ILE A 45 -28.11 -11.09 6.73
CA ILE A 45 -28.48 -11.84 5.52
C ILE A 45 -27.29 -11.92 4.57
N ALA A 46 -26.61 -10.79 4.33
CA ALA A 46 -25.41 -10.75 3.51
C ALA A 46 -24.31 -11.69 4.05
N ASP A 47 -24.10 -11.70 5.36
CA ASP A 47 -23.13 -12.60 6.00
C ASP A 47 -23.51 -14.08 5.84
N PHE A 48 -24.79 -14.41 6.03
CA PHE A 48 -25.26 -15.78 5.83
C PHE A 48 -25.07 -16.26 4.38
N ILE A 49 -25.42 -15.41 3.40
CA ILE A 49 -25.22 -15.71 1.97
C ILE A 49 -23.72 -15.93 1.67
N MET A 50 -22.84 -15.07 2.18
CA MET A 50 -21.38 -15.18 1.98
C MET A 50 -20.78 -16.44 2.63
N ASN A 51 -21.35 -16.91 3.75
CA ASN A 51 -20.89 -18.12 4.44
C ASN A 51 -21.50 -19.41 3.88
N HIS A 52 -22.47 -19.33 2.97
CA HIS A 52 -23.16 -20.49 2.44
C HIS A 52 -22.20 -21.39 1.65
N PRO A 53 -22.22 -22.72 1.82
CA PRO A 53 -21.29 -23.64 1.16
C PRO A 53 -21.34 -23.49 -0.37
N THR A 54 -22.53 -23.39 -0.95
CA THR A 54 -22.73 -23.18 -2.40
C THR A 54 -22.12 -21.88 -2.89
N TYR A 55 -22.18 -20.81 -2.09
CA TYR A 55 -21.53 -19.56 -2.46
C TYR A 55 -20.02 -19.74 -2.42
N ARG A 56 -19.48 -20.30 -1.33
CA ARG A 56 -18.05 -20.50 -1.13
C ARG A 56 -17.39 -21.42 -2.17
N THR A 57 -18.09 -22.43 -2.66
CA THR A 57 -17.56 -23.36 -3.68
C THR A 57 -17.54 -22.79 -5.09
N HIS A 58 -18.49 -21.89 -5.41
CA HIS A 58 -18.63 -21.30 -6.75
C HIS A 58 -18.13 -19.86 -6.85
N SER A 59 -17.71 -19.26 -5.74
CA SER A 59 -17.24 -17.88 -5.63
C SER A 59 -15.97 -17.60 -6.47
N GLY A 60 -15.25 -18.64 -6.91
CA GLY A 60 -14.21 -18.53 -7.95
C GLY A 60 -14.72 -18.21 -9.37
N GLY A 61 -16.04 -18.16 -9.58
CA GLY A 61 -16.69 -17.99 -10.88
C GLY A 61 -17.37 -16.63 -11.11
N PHE A 62 -17.34 -15.69 -10.15
CA PHE A 62 -17.99 -14.37 -10.37
C PHE A 62 -17.31 -13.53 -11.47
N LEU A 63 -16.09 -13.92 -11.87
CA LEU A 63 -15.28 -13.26 -12.90
C LEU A 63 -14.87 -14.19 -14.06
N ASP A 64 -15.46 -15.39 -14.19
CA ASP A 64 -15.16 -16.26 -15.33
C ASP A 64 -15.83 -15.71 -16.61
N PRO A 65 -15.06 -15.23 -17.61
CA PRO A 65 -15.61 -14.67 -18.85
C PRO A 65 -16.26 -15.73 -19.74
N THR A 66 -16.11 -17.02 -19.41
CA THR A 66 -16.57 -18.15 -20.23
C THR A 66 -18.02 -18.58 -19.92
N HIS A 67 -18.62 -18.08 -18.83
CA HIS A 67 -20.06 -18.21 -18.62
C HIS A 67 -20.78 -17.03 -19.28
N PRO A 68 -21.65 -17.27 -20.28
CA PRO A 68 -22.37 -16.20 -20.96
C PRO A 68 -23.18 -15.38 -19.94
N GLN A 69 -22.80 -14.11 -19.79
CA GLN A 69 -23.58 -13.09 -19.11
C GLN A 69 -24.89 -12.90 -19.87
N ALA A 70 -25.93 -13.61 -19.47
CA ALA A 70 -27.28 -13.39 -19.98
C ALA A 70 -28.27 -13.65 -18.84
N TYR A 71 -28.47 -12.64 -18.00
CA TYR A 71 -29.61 -12.61 -17.08
C TYR A 71 -30.40 -11.33 -17.32
N ASP A 72 -31.36 -11.46 -18.25
CA ASP A 72 -32.31 -10.44 -18.69
C ASP A 72 -33.28 -9.99 -17.56
N ASP A 73 -33.26 -10.68 -16.39
CA ASP A 73 -34.15 -10.47 -15.24
C ASP A 73 -33.46 -9.88 -14.00
N SER A 74 -32.16 -9.56 -14.04
CA SER A 74 -31.44 -9.02 -12.86
C SER A 74 -31.73 -7.52 -12.65
N GLN A 75 -32.00 -7.11 -11.41
CA GLN A 75 -32.23 -5.69 -11.07
C GLN A 75 -30.94 -4.86 -11.06
N PHE A 76 -29.78 -5.51 -11.04
CA PHE A 76 -28.46 -4.88 -10.95
C PHE A 76 -27.68 -5.12 -12.23
N SER A 77 -27.04 -4.09 -12.77
CA SER A 77 -26.15 -4.22 -13.92
C SER A 77 -25.09 -5.32 -13.71
N SER A 78 -24.71 -6.00 -14.79
CA SER A 78 -23.66 -7.03 -14.81
C SER A 78 -22.35 -6.54 -14.22
N ASP A 79 -22.06 -5.25 -14.37
CA ASP A 79 -20.77 -4.63 -14.04
C ASP A 79 -20.65 -4.31 -12.54
N ILE A 80 -21.77 -4.33 -11.80
CA ILE A 80 -21.79 -4.01 -10.38
C ILE A 80 -21.35 -5.24 -9.59
N THR A 81 -20.20 -5.14 -8.92
CA THR A 81 -19.75 -6.14 -7.96
C THR A 81 -20.32 -5.86 -6.56
N PRO A 82 -20.48 -6.89 -5.71
CA PRO A 82 -20.92 -6.71 -4.32
C PRO A 82 -20.09 -5.70 -3.53
N LEU A 83 -18.79 -5.62 -3.82
CA LEU A 83 -17.89 -4.67 -3.18
C LEU A 83 -18.15 -3.23 -3.65
N ILE A 84 -18.31 -3.00 -4.96
CA ILE A 84 -18.63 -1.68 -5.51
C ILE A 84 -19.94 -1.16 -4.91
N LEU A 85 -20.95 -2.03 -4.84
CA LEU A 85 -22.25 -1.67 -4.26
C LEU A 85 -22.11 -1.36 -2.76
N ALA A 86 -21.41 -2.19 -1.98
CA ALA A 86 -21.20 -1.95 -0.55
C ALA A 86 -20.46 -0.64 -0.29
N ALA A 87 -19.48 -0.29 -1.13
CA ALA A 87 -18.77 0.98 -1.06
C ALA A 87 -19.66 2.18 -1.42
N GLN A 88 -20.46 2.07 -2.48
CA GLN A 88 -21.37 3.13 -2.94
C GLN A 88 -22.42 3.50 -1.87
N TYR A 89 -22.92 2.51 -1.13
CA TYR A 89 -23.87 2.72 -0.04
C TYR A 89 -23.21 2.90 1.34
N ASN A 90 -21.90 3.14 1.38
CA ASN A 90 -21.10 3.35 2.59
C ASN A 90 -21.32 2.28 3.67
N ARG A 91 -21.45 1.01 3.27
CA ARG A 91 -21.70 -0.13 4.17
C ARG A 91 -20.38 -0.69 4.70
N LEU A 92 -19.69 0.07 5.55
CA LEU A 92 -18.35 -0.26 6.05
C LEU A 92 -18.23 -1.67 6.65
N GLN A 93 -19.24 -2.14 7.38
CA GLN A 93 -19.25 -3.50 7.93
C GLN A 93 -19.21 -4.57 6.83
N ILE A 94 -20.04 -4.44 5.80
CA ILE A 94 -20.09 -5.38 4.68
C ILE A 94 -18.83 -5.25 3.83
N VAL A 95 -18.29 -4.04 3.64
CA VAL A 95 -17.00 -3.83 2.97
C VAL A 95 -15.88 -4.55 3.71
N HIS A 96 -15.74 -4.37 5.03
CA HIS A 96 -14.75 -5.08 5.83
C HIS A 96 -14.96 -6.59 5.80
N GLN A 97 -16.20 -7.05 5.80
CA GLN A 97 -16.54 -8.48 5.73
C GLN A 97 -16.22 -9.08 4.36
N LEU A 98 -16.54 -8.37 3.27
CA LEU A 98 -16.18 -8.72 1.91
C LEU A 98 -14.67 -8.64 1.67
N LEU A 99 -13.93 -7.76 2.35
CA LEU A 99 -12.47 -7.68 2.22
C LEU A 99 -11.77 -8.75 3.06
N SER A 100 -12.24 -9.00 4.28
CA SER A 100 -11.69 -10.02 5.19
C SER A 100 -12.01 -11.45 4.73
N LYS A 101 -13.21 -11.67 4.19
CA LYS A 101 -13.63 -12.96 3.62
C LYS A 101 -13.35 -13.07 2.12
N GLY A 102 -12.96 -11.97 1.50
CA GLY A 102 -12.96 -11.80 0.05
C GLY A 102 -12.10 -12.78 -0.70
N GLU A 103 -12.70 -13.28 -1.78
CA GLU A 103 -11.99 -13.85 -2.92
C GLU A 103 -10.78 -12.98 -3.25
N PRO A 104 -9.61 -13.60 -3.46
CA PRO A 104 -8.39 -12.86 -3.74
C PRO A 104 -8.52 -11.95 -4.98
N GLN A 105 -9.42 -12.27 -5.92
CA GLN A 105 -9.74 -11.41 -7.07
C GLN A 105 -10.46 -10.10 -6.70
N VAL A 106 -11.39 -10.14 -5.74
CA VAL A 106 -12.11 -8.95 -5.27
C VAL A 106 -11.17 -8.06 -4.45
N ARG A 107 -10.35 -8.68 -3.59
CA ARG A 107 -9.30 -7.98 -2.83
C ARG A 107 -8.32 -7.28 -3.77
N LEU A 108 -7.81 -7.99 -4.79
CA LEU A 108 -6.93 -7.41 -5.79
C LEU A 108 -7.60 -6.24 -6.54
N SER A 109 -8.88 -6.36 -6.89
CA SER A 109 -9.62 -5.29 -7.57
C SER A 109 -9.79 -4.04 -6.68
N ALA A 110 -10.00 -4.24 -5.38
CA ALA A 110 -10.02 -3.14 -4.41
C ALA A 110 -8.66 -2.43 -4.34
N TYR A 111 -7.57 -3.19 -4.22
CA TYR A 111 -6.21 -2.64 -4.17
C TYR A 111 -5.85 -1.89 -5.47
N LYS A 112 -6.29 -2.38 -6.64
CA LYS A 112 -6.14 -1.64 -7.92
C LYS A 112 -6.80 -0.25 -7.87
N GLY A 113 -7.96 -0.14 -7.23
CA GLY A 113 -8.64 1.14 -7.03
C GLY A 113 -7.90 2.04 -6.03
N LEU A 114 -7.51 1.49 -4.88
CA LEU A 114 -6.82 2.22 -3.81
C LEU A 114 -5.41 2.67 -4.20
N SER A 115 -4.72 1.92 -5.07
CA SER A 115 -3.37 2.24 -5.55
C SER A 115 -3.36 3.21 -6.73
N SER A 116 -4.51 3.71 -7.17
CA SER A 116 -4.58 4.71 -8.23
C SER A 116 -3.86 6.00 -7.81
N GLU A 117 -2.93 6.48 -8.65
CA GLU A 117 -2.11 7.68 -8.39
C GLU A 117 -2.99 8.91 -8.10
N VAL A 118 -4.09 9.06 -8.85
CA VAL A 118 -5.06 10.15 -8.68
C VAL A 118 -5.81 10.04 -7.37
N TYR A 119 -6.23 8.82 -7.00
CA TYR A 119 -6.95 8.59 -5.75
C TYR A 119 -6.08 8.94 -4.53
N ILE A 120 -4.81 8.51 -4.54
CA ILE A 120 -3.88 8.81 -3.45
C ILE A 120 -3.62 10.31 -3.32
N ALA A 121 -3.36 10.99 -4.44
CA ALA A 121 -3.05 12.42 -4.45
C ALA A 121 -4.21 13.31 -3.97
N LEU A 122 -5.47 12.91 -4.23
CA LEU A 122 -6.65 13.70 -3.86
C LEU A 122 -7.19 13.37 -2.47
N THR A 123 -7.02 12.14 -2.01
CA THR A 123 -7.66 11.67 -0.77
C THR A 123 -6.79 11.89 0.46
N TYR A 124 -5.47 11.73 0.33
CA TYR A 124 -4.56 11.71 1.48
C TYR A 124 -3.75 13.01 1.58
N PRO A 125 -3.57 13.55 2.80
CA PRO A 125 -2.78 14.76 3.01
C PRO A 125 -1.28 14.53 2.78
N ASP A 126 -0.80 13.31 2.99
CA ASP A 126 0.59 12.90 2.71
C ASP A 126 0.63 11.74 1.73
N PRO A 127 0.65 12.01 0.40
CA PRO A 127 0.55 10.97 -0.62
C PRO A 127 1.81 10.08 -0.67
N ILE A 128 2.97 10.61 -0.29
CA ILE A 128 4.24 9.87 -0.31
C ILE A 128 4.24 8.82 0.80
N LEU A 129 3.89 9.22 2.02
CA LEU A 129 3.80 8.28 3.13
C LEU A 129 2.73 7.22 2.87
N GLN A 130 1.57 7.62 2.35
CA GLN A 130 0.52 6.68 2.02
C GLN A 130 0.96 5.67 0.94
N ALA A 131 1.67 6.13 -0.09
CA ALA A 131 2.19 5.25 -1.13
C ALA A 131 3.20 4.24 -0.58
N PHE A 132 4.06 4.64 0.38
CA PHE A 132 5.02 3.74 1.02
C PHE A 132 4.37 2.67 1.89
N GLU A 133 3.37 3.04 2.69
CA GLU A 133 2.67 2.06 3.52
C GLU A 133 1.89 1.07 2.65
N LEU A 134 1.19 1.57 1.62
CA LEU A 134 0.41 0.74 0.72
C LEU A 134 1.30 -0.17 -0.15
N SER A 135 2.44 0.32 -0.63
CA SER A 135 3.40 -0.51 -1.38
C SER A 135 3.99 -1.62 -0.50
N HIS A 136 4.29 -1.32 0.76
CA HIS A 136 4.75 -2.32 1.73
C HIS A 136 3.68 -3.38 1.98
N GLU A 137 2.44 -2.96 2.24
CA GLU A 137 1.30 -3.87 2.43
C GLU A 137 1.09 -4.79 1.22
N LEU A 138 1.09 -4.24 0.00
CA LEU A 138 0.98 -5.03 -1.23
C LEU A 138 2.11 -6.05 -1.37
N ARG A 139 3.36 -5.68 -1.05
CA ARG A 139 4.49 -6.61 -1.06
C ARG A 139 4.37 -7.70 0.00
N THR A 140 3.76 -7.40 1.16
CA THR A 140 3.48 -8.44 2.16
C THR A 140 2.39 -9.40 1.70
N LEU A 141 1.32 -8.89 1.08
CA LEU A 141 0.25 -9.70 0.49
C LEU A 141 0.76 -10.58 -0.64
N ALA A 142 1.67 -10.06 -1.48
CA ALA A 142 2.32 -10.84 -2.54
C ALA A 142 3.09 -12.08 -2.02
N LYS A 143 3.56 -12.04 -0.77
CA LYS A 143 4.24 -13.19 -0.12
C LYS A 143 3.24 -14.20 0.43
N VAL A 144 2.05 -13.77 0.82
CA VAL A 144 0.98 -14.61 1.37
C VAL A 144 0.15 -15.25 0.26
N GLU A 145 -0.24 -14.47 -0.75
CA GLU A 145 -1.09 -14.89 -1.86
C GLU A 145 -0.25 -15.17 -3.11
N HIS A 146 0.30 -16.38 -3.23
CA HIS A 146 1.17 -16.76 -4.34
C HIS A 146 0.51 -16.66 -5.71
N TYR A 147 -0.80 -16.94 -5.81
CA TYR A 147 -1.52 -16.91 -7.10
C TYR A 147 -1.54 -15.52 -7.75
N PHE A 148 -1.69 -14.44 -6.96
CA PHE A 148 -1.75 -13.06 -7.45
C PHE A 148 -0.47 -12.27 -7.18
N ARG A 149 0.62 -12.97 -6.84
CA ARG A 149 1.90 -12.36 -6.44
C ARG A 149 2.36 -11.29 -7.44
N GLU A 150 2.35 -11.62 -8.73
CA GLU A 150 2.82 -10.70 -9.77
C GLU A 150 1.97 -9.44 -9.86
N ASP A 151 0.65 -9.55 -9.67
CA ASP A 151 -0.24 -8.40 -9.77
C ASP A 151 -0.04 -7.45 -8.58
N TYR A 152 0.12 -7.99 -7.37
CA TYR A 152 0.46 -7.18 -6.19
C TYR A 152 1.84 -6.52 -6.33
N GLU A 153 2.85 -7.25 -6.83
CA GLU A 153 4.18 -6.69 -7.08
C GLU A 153 4.13 -5.57 -8.14
N LYS A 154 3.34 -5.72 -9.21
CA LYS A 154 3.13 -4.66 -10.22
C LYS A 154 2.50 -3.41 -9.60
N LEU A 155 1.46 -3.56 -8.78
CA LEU A 155 0.82 -2.43 -8.10
C LEU A 155 1.77 -1.74 -7.11
N ALA A 156 2.53 -2.51 -6.33
CA ALA A 156 3.53 -1.95 -5.44
C ALA A 156 4.61 -1.17 -6.20
N ASN A 157 5.07 -1.69 -7.34
CA ASN A 157 6.05 -1.00 -8.19
C ASN A 157 5.47 0.27 -8.82
N GLN A 158 4.19 0.26 -9.20
CA GLN A 158 3.50 1.46 -9.69
C GLN A 158 3.52 2.58 -8.63
N LEU A 159 3.25 2.26 -7.36
CA LEU A 159 3.32 3.22 -6.27
C LEU A 159 4.75 3.75 -6.05
N SER A 160 5.76 2.88 -6.11
CA SER A 160 7.16 3.33 -6.06
C SER A 160 7.50 4.30 -7.19
N ILE A 161 7.02 4.03 -8.42
CA ILE A 161 7.21 4.92 -9.58
C ILE A 161 6.49 6.25 -9.38
N PHE A 162 5.25 6.21 -8.88
CA PHE A 162 4.48 7.41 -8.53
C PHE A 162 5.26 8.31 -7.57
N VAL A 163 5.82 7.75 -6.49
CA VAL A 163 6.63 8.53 -5.54
C VAL A 163 7.89 9.10 -6.21
N THR A 164 8.58 8.33 -7.06
CA THR A 164 9.74 8.88 -7.79
C THR A 164 9.37 10.04 -8.72
N ARG A 165 8.21 9.98 -9.39
CA ARG A 165 7.72 11.12 -10.19
C ARG A 165 7.40 12.34 -9.34
N LEU A 166 6.92 12.16 -8.11
CA LEU A 166 6.75 13.27 -7.17
C LEU A 166 8.10 13.86 -6.77
N LEU A 167 9.13 13.03 -6.56
CA LEU A 167 10.49 13.49 -6.28
C LEU A 167 11.12 14.26 -7.45
N ASP A 168 10.88 13.84 -8.70
CA ASP A 168 11.38 14.52 -9.90
C ASP A 168 10.85 15.96 -10.01
N ASN A 169 9.69 16.25 -9.43
CA ASN A 169 9.08 17.58 -9.45
C ASN A 169 9.66 18.55 -8.41
N ILE A 170 10.54 18.07 -7.52
CA ILE A 170 11.17 18.90 -6.49
C ILE A 170 12.26 19.74 -7.15
N ARG A 171 12.14 21.07 -7.01
CA ARG A 171 13.06 22.02 -7.65
C ARG A 171 14.08 22.60 -6.68
N GLY A 172 13.76 22.62 -5.39
CA GLY A 172 14.59 23.23 -4.34
C GLY A 172 15.21 22.23 -3.37
N HIS A 173 16.36 22.62 -2.80
CA HIS A 173 16.99 21.88 -1.69
C HIS A 173 16.15 21.94 -0.41
N GLU A 174 15.46 23.06 -0.17
CA GLU A 174 14.55 23.25 0.96
C GLU A 174 13.35 22.29 0.90
N GLU A 175 12.70 22.19 -0.27
CA GLU A 175 11.58 21.26 -0.49
C GLU A 175 11.99 19.81 -0.26
N LEU A 176 13.18 19.43 -0.77
CA LEU A 176 13.73 18.10 -0.57
C LEU A 176 14.03 17.83 0.92
N GLU A 177 14.58 18.79 1.63
CA GLU A 177 14.92 18.66 3.04
C GLU A 177 13.67 18.51 3.92
N ILE A 178 12.64 19.34 3.67
CA ILE A 178 11.35 19.24 4.36
C ILE A 178 10.76 17.83 4.15
N LEU A 179 10.75 17.35 2.91
CA LEU A 179 10.24 16.01 2.59
C LEU A 179 11.02 14.91 3.31
N LEU A 180 12.36 14.92 3.24
CA LEU A 180 13.20 13.86 3.83
C LEU A 180 13.15 13.84 5.37
N ASN A 181 12.93 14.99 6.00
CA ASN A 181 12.92 15.12 7.46
C ASN A 181 11.52 14.98 8.08
N LYS A 182 10.45 14.98 7.29
CA LYS A 182 9.07 14.92 7.81
C LYS A 182 8.74 13.57 8.45
N THR A 183 8.36 13.57 9.72
CA THR A 183 8.03 12.34 10.46
C THR A 183 6.55 11.97 10.32
N GLY A 184 6.28 10.73 9.90
CA GLY A 184 5.00 10.02 10.13
C GLY A 184 3.69 10.73 9.77
N ARG A 185 2.58 10.21 10.33
CA ARG A 185 1.20 10.71 10.19
C ARG A 185 0.77 11.68 11.30
N SER A 186 1.63 12.02 12.26
CA SER A 186 1.22 12.91 13.36
C SER A 186 0.79 14.26 12.79
N ASN A 187 -0.35 14.78 13.26
CA ASN A 187 -0.83 16.12 12.91
C ASN A 187 0.17 17.22 13.35
N GLU A 188 1.09 16.87 14.25
CA GLU A 188 2.25 17.69 14.57
C GLU A 188 3.32 17.46 13.50
N GLU A 189 3.65 18.53 12.77
CA GLU A 189 4.78 18.58 11.84
C GLU A 189 6.09 18.44 12.60
N LYS A 190 6.41 17.22 13.01
CA LYS A 190 7.67 16.89 13.64
C LYS A 190 8.69 16.59 12.55
N TYR A 191 9.86 17.19 12.69
CA TYR A 191 10.97 17.04 11.76
C TYR A 191 12.15 16.46 12.51
N GLU A 192 12.59 15.28 12.09
CA GLU A 192 13.79 14.63 12.58
C GLU A 192 14.70 14.37 11.38
N ASN A 193 16.01 14.54 11.56
CA ASN A 193 16.97 14.42 10.46
C ASN A 193 16.86 13.04 9.79
N LEU A 194 16.50 13.04 8.50
CA LEU A 194 16.34 11.85 7.65
C LEU A 194 15.23 10.86 8.06
N ALA A 195 14.27 11.24 8.91
CA ALA A 195 13.27 10.28 9.39
C ALA A 195 12.43 9.63 8.28
N ARG A 196 12.06 10.38 7.23
CA ARG A 196 11.32 9.82 6.10
C ARG A 196 12.20 8.93 5.23
N PHE A 197 13.47 9.29 5.11
CA PHE A 197 14.45 8.49 4.39
C PHE A 197 14.68 7.14 5.09
N ASP A 198 14.81 7.13 6.42
CA ASP A 198 14.94 5.91 7.20
C ASP A 198 13.70 5.03 7.08
N LEU A 199 12.51 5.64 7.10
CA LEU A 199 11.25 4.94 6.84
C LEU A 199 11.22 4.32 5.43
N ALA A 200 11.73 5.01 4.41
CA ALA A 200 11.82 4.45 3.05
C ALA A 200 12.74 3.21 3.00
N ILE A 201 13.81 3.18 3.80
CA ILE A 201 14.66 1.99 3.95
C ILE A 201 13.89 0.87 4.62
N LEU A 202 13.16 1.15 5.70
CA LEU A 202 12.34 0.17 6.42
C LEU A 202 11.28 -0.48 5.51
N TYR A 203 10.63 0.30 4.65
CA TYR A 203 9.66 -0.20 3.68
C TYR A 203 10.27 -0.76 2.38
N GLN A 204 11.60 -0.78 2.27
CA GLN A 204 12.35 -1.30 1.13
C GLN A 204 12.05 -0.57 -0.20
N GLU A 205 11.84 0.73 -0.14
CA GLU A 205 11.57 1.59 -1.30
C GLU A 205 12.86 1.95 -2.07
N LYS A 206 13.36 0.97 -2.83
CA LYS A 206 14.65 1.08 -3.54
C LYS A 206 14.69 2.25 -4.53
N ALA A 207 13.61 2.46 -5.28
CA ALA A 207 13.54 3.51 -6.31
C ALA A 207 13.70 4.91 -5.68
N PHE A 208 13.00 5.16 -4.57
CA PHE A 208 13.11 6.39 -3.79
C PHE A 208 14.51 6.60 -3.23
N VAL A 209 15.09 5.56 -2.61
CA VAL A 209 16.42 5.64 -2.01
C VAL A 209 17.49 5.89 -3.07
N SER A 210 17.40 5.24 -4.24
CA SER A 210 18.35 5.40 -5.35
C SER A 210 18.23 6.71 -6.11
N HIS A 211 17.22 7.53 -5.81
CA HIS A 211 16.95 8.76 -6.54
C HIS A 211 18.12 9.74 -6.46
N SER A 212 18.44 10.40 -7.58
CA SER A 212 19.57 11.32 -7.72
C SER A 212 19.58 12.41 -6.64
N ASN A 213 18.45 13.07 -6.42
CA ASN A 213 18.30 14.13 -5.42
C ASN A 213 18.56 13.63 -3.99
N CYS A 214 18.02 12.46 -3.63
CA CYS A 214 18.23 11.83 -2.32
C CYS A 214 19.71 11.46 -2.14
N GLN A 215 20.32 10.86 -3.15
CA GLN A 215 21.73 10.49 -3.15
C GLN A 215 22.65 11.72 -3.04
N GLN A 216 22.33 12.82 -3.73
CA GLN A 216 23.08 14.06 -3.62
C GLN A 216 23.04 14.62 -2.19
N LYS A 217 21.86 14.66 -1.55
CA LYS A 217 21.71 15.13 -0.16
C LYS A 217 22.45 14.22 0.83
N LEU A 218 22.41 12.90 0.64
CA LEU A 218 23.20 11.96 1.45
C LEU A 218 24.70 12.18 1.26
N MET A 219 25.14 12.42 0.03
CA MET A 219 26.54 12.71 -0.27
C MET A 219 26.99 14.05 0.32
N GLU A 220 26.13 15.05 0.39
CA GLU A 220 26.40 16.29 1.13
C GLU A 220 26.59 16.01 2.61
N LYS A 221 25.69 15.24 3.23
CA LYS A 221 25.79 14.87 4.65
C LYS A 221 27.01 14.01 4.95
N TRP A 222 27.34 13.03 4.10
CA TRP A 222 28.48 12.14 4.27
C TRP A 222 29.83 12.86 4.17
N TYR A 223 29.93 13.87 3.29
CA TYR A 223 31.17 14.62 3.05
C TYR A 223 31.18 16.02 3.68
N GLU A 224 30.32 16.32 4.66
CA GLU A 224 30.18 17.66 5.27
C GLU A 224 31.54 18.23 5.74
N ASN A 225 32.34 17.41 6.42
CA ASN A 225 33.68 17.79 6.90
C ASN A 225 34.83 17.43 5.93
N LEU A 226 34.52 16.82 4.78
CA LEU A 226 35.48 16.22 3.85
C LEU A 226 35.18 16.61 2.39
N SER A 227 34.69 17.83 2.16
CA SER A 227 34.32 18.33 0.83
C SER A 227 35.48 18.31 -0.18
N ALA A 228 36.71 18.50 0.29
CA ALA A 228 37.93 18.42 -0.52
C ALA A 228 38.16 17.02 -1.14
N ILE A 229 37.64 15.96 -0.51
CA ILE A 229 37.77 14.57 -0.98
C ILE A 229 36.71 14.23 -2.03
N LYS A 230 35.51 14.82 -1.91
CA LYS A 230 34.40 14.60 -2.85
C LYS A 230 34.82 14.91 -4.30
N ASN A 231 35.58 15.99 -4.50
CA ASN A 231 36.01 16.45 -5.82
C ASN A 231 37.41 15.96 -6.23
N ALA A 232 38.08 15.13 -5.40
CA ALA A 232 39.43 14.68 -5.68
C ALA A 232 39.49 13.54 -6.70
N HIS A 233 40.54 13.51 -7.52
CA HIS A 233 40.82 12.39 -8.41
C HIS A 233 40.95 11.07 -7.64
N LEU A 234 40.58 9.96 -8.30
CA LEU A 234 40.56 8.62 -7.70
C LEU A 234 41.89 8.25 -7.02
N THR A 235 43.02 8.62 -7.61
CA THR A 235 44.36 8.37 -7.03
C THR A 235 44.59 9.12 -5.72
N LYS A 236 44.16 10.39 -5.64
CA LYS A 236 44.22 11.18 -4.40
C LYS A 236 43.25 10.66 -3.34
N ARG A 237 42.05 10.18 -3.76
CA ARG A 237 41.10 9.52 -2.84
C ARG A 237 41.67 8.22 -2.29
N LEU A 238 42.25 7.37 -3.13
CA LEU A 238 42.87 6.11 -2.70
C LEU A 238 44.04 6.35 -1.74
N LEU A 239 44.92 7.32 -2.07
CA LEU A 239 46.04 7.70 -1.20
C LEU A 239 45.54 8.22 0.16
N PHE A 240 44.50 9.05 0.16
CA PHE A 240 43.88 9.54 1.39
C PHE A 240 43.33 8.38 2.23
N TYR A 241 42.58 7.44 1.65
CA TYR A 241 42.04 6.30 2.39
C TYR A 241 43.16 5.39 2.93
N LEU A 242 44.22 5.14 2.16
CA LEU A 242 45.39 4.40 2.63
C LEU A 242 46.07 5.08 3.81
N ALA A 243 46.34 6.38 3.71
CA ALA A 243 46.93 7.17 4.79
C ALA A 243 46.00 7.20 6.03
N PHE A 244 44.69 7.28 5.82
CA PHE A 244 43.69 7.27 6.89
C PHE A 244 43.66 5.94 7.64
N VAL A 245 43.70 4.80 6.94
CA VAL A 245 43.77 3.46 7.55
C VAL A 245 45.04 3.30 8.40
N ILE A 246 46.19 3.82 7.94
CA ILE A 246 47.45 3.80 8.69
C ILE A 246 47.38 4.69 9.94
N CYS A 247 46.70 5.84 9.86
CA CYS A 247 46.53 6.78 10.98
C CYS A 247 45.43 6.36 11.97
N LEU A 248 44.54 5.44 11.61
CA LEU A 248 43.42 4.96 12.44
C LEU A 248 43.84 4.49 13.86
N PRO A 249 44.88 3.65 14.06
CA PRO A 249 45.31 3.25 15.40
C PRO A 249 45.77 4.45 16.26
N PHE A 250 46.39 5.46 15.66
CA PHE A 250 46.80 6.68 16.36
C PHE A 250 45.61 7.58 16.69
N LEU A 251 44.60 7.65 15.82
CA LEU A 251 43.36 8.41 16.04
C LEU A 251 42.50 7.80 17.16
N LEU A 252 42.40 6.47 17.24
CA LEU A 252 41.71 5.78 18.35
C LEU A 252 42.41 6.03 19.69
N LEU A 253 43.74 5.98 19.72
CA LEU A 253 44.53 6.29 20.91
C LEU A 253 44.31 7.76 21.34
N ALA A 254 44.35 8.69 20.39
CA ALA A 254 44.10 10.10 20.64
C ALA A 254 42.67 10.39 21.13
N TYR A 255 41.66 9.68 20.61
CA TYR A 255 40.27 9.78 21.06
C TYR A 255 40.09 9.30 22.50
N TYR A 256 40.77 8.20 22.87
CA TYR A 256 40.75 7.68 24.24
C TYR A 256 41.31 8.68 25.26
N PHE A 257 42.41 9.38 24.92
CA PHE A 257 43.04 10.35 25.83
C PHE A 257 42.39 11.75 25.80
N PHE A 258 41.87 12.20 24.65
CA PHE A 258 41.34 13.56 24.47
C PHE A 258 40.00 13.57 23.73
N PRO A 259 38.89 13.16 24.38
CA PRO A 259 37.58 13.07 23.75
C PRO A 259 37.00 14.42 23.28
N LYS A 260 37.45 15.55 23.83
CA LYS A 260 36.96 16.90 23.48
C LYS A 260 37.82 17.67 22.46
N SER A 261 38.82 17.03 21.87
CA SER A 261 39.68 17.66 20.85
C SER A 261 38.97 17.78 19.50
N LYS A 262 39.35 18.75 18.66
CA LYS A 262 38.86 18.90 17.27
C LYS A 262 39.07 17.62 16.44
N ILE A 263 40.12 16.85 16.74
CA ILE A 263 40.45 15.57 16.11
C ILE A 263 39.44 14.48 16.53
N GLY A 264 38.98 14.51 17.78
CA GLY A 264 37.96 13.58 18.28
C GLY A 264 36.57 13.85 17.70
N SER A 265 36.24 15.13 17.43
CA SER A 265 35.01 15.48 16.71
C SER A 265 34.99 14.99 15.27
N LEU A 266 36.15 14.93 14.59
CA LEU A 266 36.26 14.36 13.24
C LEU A 266 36.04 12.85 13.23
N VAL A 267 36.48 12.14 14.27
CA VAL A 267 36.29 10.68 14.42
C VAL A 267 34.85 10.34 14.83
N CYS A 268 34.19 11.17 15.64
CA CYS A 268 32.83 10.93 16.12
C CYS A 268 31.73 11.11 15.03
N ILE A 269 32.08 11.70 13.88
CA ILE A 269 31.17 11.96 12.76
C ILE A 269 31.26 10.85 11.69
N ILE A 270 32.27 9.98 11.78
CA ILE A 270 32.44 8.78 10.94
C ILE A 270 31.78 7.58 11.65
#